data_AF-A0A9Q0TNX1-F1
#
_entry.id   AF-A0A9Q0TNX1-F1
#
_cell.length_a   1.000
_cell.length_b   1.000
_cell.length_c   1.000
_cell.angle_alpha   90.00
_cell.angle_beta   90.00
_cell.angle_gamma   90.00
#
_symmetry.space_group_name_H-M   'P 1'
#
loop_
_entity.id
_entity.type
_entity.pdbx_description
1 polymer ?
#
loop_
_entity_poly.entity_id
_entity_poly.type
_entity_poly.pdbx_seq_one_letter_code
_entity_poly.pdbx_strand_id
1 'polypeptide(L)'
;MATSYSLLLCFSLCFSLIFISSSQTLFLPLTHSLSKTQFISTHHLIKSASTRSVTRFRRHHHHKKKNSHKHRQVYLPLSPGNDYTLSFTLDSQPIFLYLDTGSDLVWFPCQPFECILCEGKVENTSLASSTPPPKLSKTAAPVSYKSSACSAAHSNLPSSDLCAISHCPLESIETSDCQKHSCPQFYYAYGDGSLIARLYHDSIRLPLSNPTALIFNNFTFGCAHTALAEPIGVAGPTSSTESAHFRKVRS
;
A
#
# COMPACT_ATOMS: atom_id res chain seq x y z
N MET A 1 -50.55 13.27 11.51
CA MET A 1 -49.43 12.43 12.03
C MET A 1 -48.56 11.86 10.93
N ALA A 2 -49.10 11.40 9.79
CA ALA A 2 -48.32 10.83 8.67
C ALA A 2 -47.30 11.79 7.99
N THR A 3 -47.55 13.10 8.01
CA THR A 3 -46.69 14.11 7.39
C THR A 3 -45.37 14.34 8.16
N SER A 4 -45.38 14.17 9.48
CA SER A 4 -44.19 14.33 10.32
C SER A 4 -43.21 13.17 10.16
N TYR A 5 -43.71 11.94 9.98
CA TYR A 5 -42.88 10.76 9.73
C TYR A 5 -42.17 10.79 8.38
N SER A 6 -42.81 11.33 7.33
CA SER A 6 -42.17 11.49 6.01
C SER A 6 -41.01 12.49 6.03
N LEU A 7 -41.13 13.57 6.80
CA LEU A 7 -40.07 14.57 6.94
C LEU A 7 -38.86 14.02 7.72
N LEU A 8 -39.10 13.23 8.77
CA LEU A 8 -38.06 12.54 9.54
C LEU A 8 -37.29 11.50 8.72
N LEU A 9 -37.99 10.70 7.91
CA LEU A 9 -37.38 9.74 6.97
C LEU A 9 -36.53 10.44 5.91
N CYS A 10 -37.01 11.57 5.38
CA CYS A 10 -36.27 12.36 4.39
C CYS A 10 -35.00 12.97 5.01
N PHE A 11 -35.06 13.43 6.26
CA PHE A 11 -33.89 13.95 6.98
C PHE A 11 -32.85 12.85 7.29
N SER A 12 -33.27 11.63 7.62
CA SER A 12 -32.34 10.51 7.85
C SER A 12 -31.67 10.01 6.55
N LEU A 13 -32.39 10.03 5.43
CA LEU A 13 -31.87 9.73 4.09
C LEU A 13 -30.88 10.81 3.62
N CYS A 14 -31.15 12.09 3.89
CA CYS A 14 -30.20 13.17 3.56
C CYS A 14 -28.93 13.12 4.43
N PHE A 15 -29.03 12.76 5.72
CA PHE A 15 -27.85 12.64 6.59
C PHE A 15 -26.95 11.47 6.21
N SER A 16 -27.52 10.36 5.72
CA SER A 16 -26.74 9.20 5.25
C SER A 16 -25.97 9.48 3.95
N LEU A 17 -26.44 10.43 3.12
CA LEU A 17 -25.73 10.88 1.91
C LEU A 17 -24.56 11.84 2.21
N ILE A 18 -24.51 12.46 3.39
CA ILE A 18 -23.41 13.38 3.78
C ILE A 18 -22.17 12.61 4.26
N PHE A 19 -22.32 11.33 4.65
CA PHE A 19 -21.20 10.46 5.05
C PHE A 19 -20.51 9.74 3.88
N ILE A 20 -20.60 10.28 2.65
CA ILE A 20 -19.73 9.82 1.56
C ILE A 20 -18.30 10.21 1.92
N SER A 21 -17.58 9.21 2.42
CA SER A 21 -16.20 9.28 2.87
C SER A 21 -15.33 9.92 1.79
N SER A 22 -14.81 11.12 2.09
CA SER A 22 -13.79 11.78 1.27
C SER A 22 -12.51 10.96 1.32
N SER A 23 -12.40 10.00 0.41
CA SER A 23 -11.17 9.24 0.20
C SER A 23 -10.17 10.17 -0.47
N GLN A 24 -9.20 10.70 0.29
CA GLN A 24 -8.10 11.46 -0.28
C GLN A 24 -7.21 10.52 -1.09
N THR A 25 -7.47 10.43 -2.39
CA THR A 25 -6.62 9.68 -3.31
C THR A 25 -5.32 10.44 -3.54
N LEU A 26 -4.21 9.94 -3.01
CA LEU A 26 -2.89 10.37 -3.44
C LEU A 26 -2.63 9.79 -4.83
N PHE A 27 -2.41 10.65 -5.81
CA PHE A 27 -1.95 10.23 -7.12
C PHE A 27 -0.43 10.44 -7.16
N LEU A 28 0.33 9.36 -7.13
CA LEU A 28 1.78 9.41 -7.40
C LEU A 28 2.01 8.94 -8.84
N PRO A 29 2.04 9.85 -9.84
CA PRO A 29 2.18 9.46 -11.24
C PRO A 29 3.57 8.89 -11.53
N LEU A 30 3.69 7.57 -11.47
CA LEU A 30 4.85 6.84 -11.96
C LEU A 30 4.73 6.71 -13.48
N THR A 31 5.32 7.66 -14.20
CA THR A 31 5.38 7.62 -15.66
C THR A 31 6.48 6.65 -16.12
N HIS A 32 6.10 5.41 -16.45
CA HIS A 32 7.00 4.51 -17.18
C HIS A 32 6.97 4.84 -18.68
N SER A 33 7.70 5.87 -19.09
CA SER A 33 7.71 6.34 -20.49
C SER A 33 8.43 5.41 -21.48
N LEU A 34 8.85 4.21 -21.03
CA LEU A 34 9.51 3.21 -21.86
C LEU A 34 8.52 2.16 -22.39
N SER A 35 7.25 2.17 -21.95
CA SER A 35 6.23 1.17 -22.35
C SER A 35 5.93 1.16 -23.85
N LYS A 36 6.14 2.28 -24.55
CA LYS A 36 5.79 2.48 -25.97
C LYS A 36 6.99 2.49 -26.92
N THR A 37 8.21 2.34 -26.40
CA THR A 37 9.43 2.50 -27.19
C THR A 37 10.17 1.18 -27.30
N GLN A 38 10.20 0.61 -28.50
CA GLN A 38 11.09 -0.52 -28.81
C GLN A 38 12.52 0.00 -28.89
N PHE A 39 13.40 -0.52 -28.05
CA PHE A 39 14.83 -0.23 -28.10
C PHE A 39 15.56 -1.41 -28.73
N ILE A 40 16.29 -1.15 -29.82
CA ILE A 40 17.04 -2.17 -30.57
C ILE A 40 18.33 -2.56 -29.83
N SER A 41 18.81 -1.73 -28.89
CA SER A 41 20.06 -1.95 -28.15
C SER A 41 20.01 -1.34 -26.74
N THR A 42 20.64 -2.01 -25.77
CA THR A 42 20.76 -1.60 -24.36
C THR A 42 21.33 -0.20 -24.20
N HIS A 43 22.29 0.20 -25.04
CA HIS A 43 22.89 1.53 -24.98
C HIS A 43 21.89 2.64 -25.33
N HIS A 44 20.97 2.39 -26.28
CA HIS A 44 19.90 3.33 -26.61
C HIS A 44 18.89 3.46 -25.48
N LEU A 45 18.60 2.38 -24.77
CA LEU A 45 17.75 2.38 -23.58
C LEU A 45 18.39 3.22 -22.47
N ILE A 46 19.67 3.00 -22.15
CA ILE A 46 20.39 3.75 -21.11
C ILE A 46 20.46 5.23 -21.49
N LYS A 47 20.91 5.56 -22.71
CA LYS A 47 21.02 6.96 -23.16
C LYS A 47 19.66 7.67 -23.12
N SER A 48 18.59 7.01 -23.57
CA SER A 48 17.23 7.54 -23.52
C SER A 48 16.76 7.76 -22.07
N ALA A 49 16.96 6.77 -21.20
CA ALA A 49 16.61 6.86 -19.79
C ALA A 49 17.37 7.99 -19.08
N SER A 50 18.70 8.08 -19.25
CA SER A 50 19.54 9.13 -18.67
C SER A 50 19.14 10.52 -19.15
N THR A 51 18.96 10.71 -20.46
CA THR A 51 18.56 12.02 -21.02
C THR A 51 17.20 12.44 -20.50
N ARG A 52 16.26 11.50 -20.37
CA ARG A 52 14.91 11.75 -19.84
C ARG A 52 14.94 12.13 -18.37
N SER A 53 15.71 11.41 -17.54
CA SER A 53 15.92 11.73 -16.13
C SER A 53 16.44 13.17 -15.96
N VAL A 54 17.42 13.59 -16.78
CA VAL A 54 17.94 14.96 -16.78
C VAL A 54 16.86 15.98 -17.18
N THR A 55 16.08 15.71 -18.24
CA THR A 55 14.98 16.63 -18.60
C THR A 55 13.89 16.74 -17.53
N ARG A 56 13.54 15.65 -16.84
CA ARG A 56 12.59 15.71 -15.71
C ARG A 56 13.13 16.56 -14.58
N PHE A 57 14.40 16.36 -14.21
CA PHE A 57 15.07 17.14 -13.18
C PHE A 57 15.09 18.64 -13.53
N ARG A 58 15.44 18.99 -14.78
CA ARG A 58 15.44 20.38 -15.26
C ARG A 58 14.04 21.00 -15.27
N ARG A 59 13.02 20.26 -15.72
CA ARG A 59 11.62 20.73 -15.68
C ARG A 59 11.12 20.93 -14.26
N HIS A 60 11.49 20.06 -13.32
CA HIS A 60 11.14 20.20 -11.90
C HIS A 60 11.71 21.51 -11.31
N HIS A 61 12.98 21.79 -11.59
CA HIS A 61 13.62 23.05 -11.21
C HIS A 61 12.96 24.29 -11.84
N HIS A 62 12.50 24.20 -13.09
CA HIS A 62 11.80 25.30 -13.76
C HIS A 62 10.36 25.48 -13.26
N HIS A 63 9.63 24.42 -12.92
CA HIS A 63 8.27 24.50 -12.40
C HIS A 63 8.20 25.10 -11.00
N LYS A 64 9.23 24.89 -10.17
CA LYS A 64 9.34 25.50 -8.84
C LYS A 64 9.36 27.05 -8.87
N LYS A 65 9.69 27.64 -10.04
CA LYS A 65 9.76 29.10 -10.23
C LYS A 65 8.50 29.75 -10.81
N LYS A 66 7.52 29.00 -11.33
CA LYS A 66 6.49 29.60 -12.21
C LYS A 66 5.02 29.25 -12.00
N ASN A 67 4.58 28.36 -11.10
CA ASN A 67 3.12 28.30 -10.88
C ASN A 67 2.61 27.77 -9.54
N SER A 68 1.71 28.59 -8.98
CA SER A 68 0.86 28.42 -7.80
C SER A 68 -0.48 27.78 -8.19
N HIS A 69 -0.46 26.63 -8.87
CA HIS A 69 -1.68 25.88 -9.18
C HIS A 69 -1.69 24.51 -8.48
N LYS A 70 -2.70 24.38 -7.60
CA LYS A 70 -3.06 23.33 -6.63
C LYS A 70 -3.06 21.88 -7.14
N HIS A 71 -1.91 21.32 -7.52
CA HIS A 71 -1.69 19.88 -7.36
C HIS A 71 -0.84 19.68 -6.11
N ARG A 72 -1.44 19.08 -5.07
CA ARG A 72 -0.75 18.76 -3.81
C ARG A 72 0.23 17.62 -4.09
N GLN A 73 1.40 17.97 -4.61
CA GLN A 73 2.51 17.04 -4.79
C GLN A 73 3.02 16.63 -3.41
N VAL A 74 2.90 15.35 -3.09
CA VAL A 74 3.39 14.76 -1.84
C VAL A 74 4.74 14.15 -2.13
N TYR A 75 5.74 14.64 -1.41
CA TYR A 75 7.11 14.14 -1.48
C TYR A 75 7.25 13.07 -0.40
N LEU A 76 7.72 11.88 -0.81
CA LEU A 76 8.00 10.80 0.14
C LEU A 76 9.30 11.12 0.89
N PRO A 77 9.36 10.84 2.20
CA PRO A 77 10.58 10.96 2.99
C PRO A 77 11.53 9.81 2.61
N LEU A 78 12.24 9.97 1.49
CA LEU A 78 13.25 9.00 1.04
C LEU A 78 14.61 9.38 1.61
N SER A 79 15.25 8.42 2.28
CA SER A 79 16.64 8.56 2.73
C SER A 79 17.56 7.91 1.69
N PRO A 80 18.56 8.63 1.13
CA PRO A 80 19.53 8.05 0.21
C PRO A 80 20.53 7.14 0.94
N GLY A 81 20.92 6.04 0.30
CA GLY A 81 21.88 5.03 0.78
C GLY A 81 22.18 4.01 -0.33
N ASN A 82 22.60 2.79 0.02
CA ASN A 82 22.64 1.68 -0.94
C ASN A 82 21.22 1.33 -1.46
N ASP A 83 20.21 1.52 -0.61
CA ASP A 83 18.80 1.29 -0.91
C ASP A 83 17.94 2.51 -0.56
N TYR A 84 16.80 2.66 -1.23
CA TYR A 84 15.81 3.68 -0.90
C TYR A 84 14.90 3.17 0.21
N THR A 85 14.82 3.89 1.32
CA THR A 85 13.91 3.56 2.42
C THR A 85 12.75 4.55 2.50
N LEU A 86 11.59 4.05 2.91
CA LEU A 86 10.40 4.81 3.24
C LEU A 86 10.10 4.64 4.73
N SER A 87 9.71 5.72 5.40
CA SER A 87 9.21 5.66 6.77
C SER A 87 7.83 6.30 6.93
N PHE A 88 7.01 5.68 7.76
CA PHE A 88 5.74 6.21 8.22
C PHE A 88 5.46 5.78 9.66
N THR A 89 4.45 6.34 10.28
CA THR A 89 4.05 5.99 11.64
C THR A 89 2.71 5.26 11.62
N LEU A 90 2.66 4.07 12.23
CA LEU A 90 1.46 3.29 12.50
C LEU A 90 1.21 3.32 14.01
N ASP A 91 0.12 3.95 14.45
CA ASP A 91 -0.22 4.07 15.88
C ASP A 91 0.96 4.49 16.79
N SER A 92 1.64 5.56 16.39
CA SER A 92 2.82 6.11 17.08
C SER A 92 4.09 5.22 17.02
N GLN A 93 4.04 4.06 16.36
CA GLN A 93 5.20 3.21 16.09
C GLN A 93 5.81 3.58 14.72
N PRO A 94 7.11 3.95 14.64
CA PRO A 94 7.76 4.20 13.37
C PRO A 94 7.99 2.88 12.63
N ILE A 95 7.60 2.85 11.36
CA ILE A 95 7.80 1.74 10.43
C ILE A 95 8.80 2.18 9.37
N PHE A 96 9.79 1.35 9.09
CA PHE A 96 10.79 1.58 8.06
C PHE A 96 10.77 0.43 7.06
N LEU A 97 10.72 0.76 5.78
CA LEU A 97 10.56 -0.20 4.69
C LEU A 97 11.54 0.09 3.57
N TYR A 98 11.95 -0.94 2.84
CA TYR A 98 12.59 -0.75 1.54
C TYR A 98 11.56 -0.34 0.50
N LEU A 99 11.90 0.64 -0.34
CA LEU A 99 11.08 1.02 -1.48
C LEU A 99 11.46 0.16 -2.69
N ASP A 100 10.62 -0.80 -3.02
CA ASP A 100 10.83 -1.71 -4.15
C ASP A 100 9.84 -1.40 -5.28
N THR A 101 10.34 -0.89 -6.40
CA THR A 101 9.50 -0.58 -7.57
C THR A 101 9.04 -1.81 -8.37
N GLY A 102 9.56 -2.99 -8.02
CA GLY A 102 9.24 -4.29 -8.61
C GLY A 102 8.02 -4.98 -7.97
N SER A 103 7.62 -4.58 -6.77
CA SER A 103 6.45 -5.13 -6.07
C SER A 103 5.21 -4.22 -6.13
N ASP A 104 4.07 -4.77 -5.74
CA ASP A 104 2.76 -4.11 -5.79
C ASP A 104 2.01 -4.16 -4.44
N LEU A 105 2.75 -4.45 -3.36
CA LEU A 105 2.23 -4.56 -2.00
C LEU A 105 3.12 -3.78 -1.03
N VAL A 106 2.51 -3.13 -0.04
CA VAL A 106 3.20 -2.70 1.17
C VAL A 106 3.02 -3.76 2.24
N TRP A 107 4.10 -4.31 2.78
CA TRP A 107 4.05 -5.26 3.89
C TRP A 107 5.18 -5.04 4.86
N PHE A 108 5.01 -5.49 6.11
CA PHE A 108 6.07 -5.49 7.11
C PHE A 108 5.88 -6.59 8.17
N PRO A 109 6.95 -6.98 8.87
CA PRO A 109 6.88 -7.88 10.03
C PRO A 109 5.94 -7.35 11.12
N CYS A 110 5.10 -8.20 11.68
CA CYS A 110 4.19 -7.88 12.78
C CYS A 110 4.33 -8.89 13.91
N GLN A 111 4.09 -8.46 15.16
CA GLN A 111 4.06 -9.41 16.28
C GLN A 111 2.80 -10.30 16.30
N PRO A 112 2.96 -11.62 16.56
CA PRO A 112 4.23 -12.37 16.66
C PRO A 112 4.90 -12.58 15.29
N PHE A 113 6.23 -12.44 15.23
CA PHE A 113 7.00 -12.60 14.00
C PHE A 113 8.07 -13.68 14.14
N GLU A 114 8.16 -14.55 13.16
CA GLU A 114 9.21 -15.54 13.00
C GLU A 114 9.95 -15.32 11.67
N CYS A 115 11.27 -15.18 11.75
CA CYS A 115 12.12 -15.01 10.58
C CYS A 115 13.02 -16.23 10.43
N ILE A 116 12.89 -16.93 9.31
CA ILE A 116 13.62 -18.14 8.98
C ILE A 116 14.77 -17.77 8.06
N LEU A 117 16.00 -18.21 8.32
CA LEU A 117 17.19 -17.89 7.51
C LEU A 117 17.49 -16.38 7.38
N CYS A 118 17.24 -15.61 8.44
CA CYS A 118 17.46 -14.15 8.45
C CYS A 118 18.78 -13.75 9.11
N GLU A 119 19.62 -14.72 9.47
CA GLU A 119 20.92 -14.49 10.10
C GLU A 119 21.81 -13.61 9.20
N GLY A 120 22.53 -12.65 9.79
CA GLY A 120 23.41 -11.73 9.07
C GLY A 120 22.72 -10.60 8.29
N LYS A 121 21.43 -10.70 7.92
CA LYS A 121 20.68 -9.55 7.35
C LYS A 121 20.30 -8.52 8.42
N VAL A 122 20.07 -8.98 9.64
CA VAL A 122 19.71 -8.14 10.80
C VAL A 122 20.91 -7.28 11.26
N GLU A 123 22.13 -7.83 11.27
CA GLU A 123 23.34 -7.11 11.69
C GLU A 123 23.82 -6.08 10.67
N ASN A 124 23.59 -6.33 9.38
CA ASN A 124 24.01 -5.45 8.28
C ASN A 124 23.04 -4.28 8.04
N THR A 125 21.84 -4.34 8.59
CA THR A 125 20.86 -3.25 8.49
C THR A 125 20.60 -2.68 9.87
N SER A 126 21.16 -1.51 10.15
CA SER A 126 20.94 -0.75 11.40
C SER A 126 19.45 -0.50 11.73
N LEU A 127 18.54 -0.69 10.75
CA LEU A 127 17.09 -0.63 10.91
C LEU A 127 16.44 -1.91 11.47
N ALA A 128 16.98 -3.10 11.21
CA ALA A 128 16.39 -4.38 11.64
C ALA A 128 16.83 -4.81 13.05
N SER A 129 18.00 -4.35 13.51
CA SER A 129 18.68 -4.95 14.66
C SER A 129 18.26 -4.47 16.05
N SER A 130 17.40 -3.46 16.20
CA SER A 130 17.17 -2.84 17.52
C SER A 130 15.71 -2.69 17.95
N THR A 131 14.73 -2.88 17.06
CA THR A 131 13.32 -2.70 17.40
C THR A 131 12.55 -3.96 17.12
N PRO A 132 11.79 -4.49 18.11
CA PRO A 132 10.93 -5.63 17.86
C PRO A 132 9.87 -5.24 16.80
N PRO A 133 9.37 -6.20 16.00
CA PRO A 133 8.32 -5.93 15.04
C PRO A 133 7.14 -5.19 15.69
N PRO A 134 6.49 -4.25 14.99
CA PRO A 134 5.36 -3.51 15.53
C PRO A 134 4.20 -4.45 15.91
N LYS A 135 3.45 -4.03 16.93
CA LYS A 135 2.11 -4.60 17.19
C LYS A 135 1.11 -3.88 16.30
N LEU A 136 0.14 -4.64 15.78
CA LEU A 136 -1.02 -4.04 15.12
C LEU A 136 -1.71 -3.06 16.07
N SER A 137 -2.15 -1.91 15.53
CA SER A 137 -2.93 -0.96 16.31
C SER A 137 -4.25 -1.58 16.75
N LYS A 138 -4.83 -1.04 17.81
CA LYS A 138 -6.22 -1.32 18.20
C LYS A 138 -7.23 -0.90 17.13
N THR A 139 -6.87 0.03 16.25
CA THR A 139 -7.72 0.48 15.13
C THR A 139 -7.51 -0.33 13.85
N ALA A 140 -6.51 -1.21 13.81
CA ALA A 140 -6.26 -2.05 12.65
C ALA A 140 -7.38 -3.08 12.50
N ALA A 141 -8.00 -3.11 11.32
CA ALA A 141 -9.08 -4.03 11.01
C ALA A 141 -8.66 -4.98 9.87
N PRO A 142 -9.00 -6.27 9.94
CA PRO A 142 -8.78 -7.19 8.84
C PRO A 142 -9.48 -6.70 7.57
N VAL A 143 -8.83 -6.89 6.42
CA VAL A 143 -9.43 -6.56 5.11
C VAL A 143 -10.49 -7.59 4.75
N SER A 144 -11.62 -7.15 4.19
CA SER A 144 -12.68 -8.06 3.71
C SER A 144 -12.20 -8.91 2.52
N TYR A 145 -12.65 -10.16 2.44
CA TYR A 145 -12.35 -11.05 1.31
C TYR A 145 -12.89 -10.53 -0.03
N LYS A 146 -13.99 -9.76 -0.04
CA LYS A 146 -14.56 -9.17 -1.27
C LYS A 146 -13.80 -7.95 -1.78
N SER A 147 -12.85 -7.42 -1.00
CA SER A 147 -12.14 -6.19 -1.37
C SER A 147 -11.25 -6.40 -2.60
N SER A 148 -11.09 -5.33 -3.38
CA SER A 148 -10.16 -5.33 -4.51
C SER A 148 -8.71 -5.59 -4.08
N ALA A 149 -8.32 -5.15 -2.88
CA ALA A 149 -7.00 -5.40 -2.32
C ALA A 149 -6.77 -6.90 -2.01
N CYS A 150 -7.79 -7.59 -1.49
CA CYS A 150 -7.70 -9.03 -1.27
C CYS A 150 -7.56 -9.79 -2.59
N SER A 151 -8.40 -9.47 -3.59
CA SER A 151 -8.28 -10.07 -4.92
C SER A 151 -6.89 -9.83 -5.51
N ALA A 152 -6.36 -8.61 -5.45
CA ALA A 152 -5.02 -8.30 -5.96
C ALA A 152 -3.90 -9.12 -5.28
N ALA A 153 -3.92 -9.24 -3.95
CA ALA A 153 -2.93 -10.03 -3.20
C ALA A 153 -3.00 -11.54 -3.52
N HIS A 154 -4.14 -11.99 -4.03
CA HIS A 154 -4.43 -13.37 -4.42
C HIS A 154 -4.52 -13.50 -5.95
N SER A 155 -3.63 -12.86 -6.70
CA SER A 155 -3.52 -13.01 -8.17
C SER A 155 -4.81 -12.69 -8.95
N ASN A 156 -5.61 -11.75 -8.44
CA ASN A 156 -6.92 -11.35 -8.97
C ASN A 156 -7.97 -12.48 -8.99
N LEU A 157 -7.91 -13.41 -8.01
CA LEU A 157 -8.94 -14.44 -7.84
C LEU A 157 -10.33 -13.82 -7.60
N PRO A 158 -11.40 -14.49 -8.07
CA PRO A 158 -12.77 -14.06 -7.84
C PRO A 158 -13.17 -14.24 -6.37
N SER A 159 -14.17 -13.48 -5.92
CA SER A 159 -14.63 -13.48 -4.52
C SER A 159 -15.15 -14.84 -4.04
N SER A 160 -15.67 -15.70 -4.92
CA SER A 160 -16.08 -17.07 -4.60
C SER A 160 -14.90 -17.92 -4.15
N ASP A 161 -13.77 -17.83 -4.87
CA ASP A 161 -12.58 -18.62 -4.60
C ASP A 161 -11.89 -18.09 -3.34
N LEU A 162 -11.84 -16.76 -3.18
CA LEU A 162 -11.36 -16.13 -1.95
C LEU A 162 -12.19 -16.55 -0.74
N CYS A 163 -13.51 -16.67 -0.90
CA CYS A 163 -14.38 -17.20 0.14
C CYS A 163 -14.02 -18.66 0.48
N ALA A 164 -13.88 -19.53 -0.53
CA ALA A 164 -13.51 -20.93 -0.31
C ALA A 164 -12.16 -21.07 0.40
N ILE A 165 -11.15 -20.29 0.00
CA ILE A 165 -9.81 -20.27 0.60
C ILE A 165 -9.84 -19.67 2.01
N SER A 166 -10.82 -18.83 2.34
CA SER A 166 -11.03 -18.30 3.70
C SER A 166 -11.71 -19.27 4.68
N HIS A 167 -11.79 -20.56 4.31
CA HIS A 167 -12.38 -21.65 5.10
C HIS A 167 -13.85 -21.41 5.47
N CYS A 168 -14.62 -20.86 4.54
CA CYS A 168 -16.05 -20.69 4.72
C CYS A 168 -16.79 -22.04 4.65
N PRO A 169 -17.93 -22.18 5.35
CA PRO A 169 -18.82 -23.31 5.18
C PRO A 169 -19.29 -23.41 3.72
N LEU A 170 -19.51 -24.64 3.23
CA LEU A 170 -19.95 -24.90 1.86
C LEU A 170 -21.22 -24.11 1.49
N GLU A 171 -22.18 -24.03 2.41
CA GLU A 171 -23.42 -23.26 2.24
C GLU A 171 -23.17 -21.75 2.00
N SER A 172 -22.17 -21.17 2.68
CA SER A 172 -21.77 -19.77 2.49
C SER A 172 -21.05 -19.54 1.15
N ILE A 173 -20.34 -20.55 0.63
CA ILE A 173 -19.69 -20.50 -0.68
C ILE A 173 -20.74 -20.51 -1.79
N GLU A 174 -21.72 -21.42 -1.72
CA GLU A 174 -22.81 -21.53 -2.71
C GLU A 174 -23.67 -20.27 -2.77
N THR A 175 -23.90 -19.63 -1.62
CA THR A 175 -24.69 -18.39 -1.52
C THR A 175 -23.86 -17.10 -1.63
N SER A 176 -22.53 -17.20 -1.74
CA SER A 176 -21.59 -16.06 -1.71
C SER A 176 -21.75 -15.16 -0.47
N ASP A 177 -22.21 -15.74 0.64
CA ASP A 177 -22.50 -15.05 1.91
C ASP A 177 -21.40 -15.26 2.95
N CYS A 178 -20.17 -14.92 2.57
CA CYS A 178 -19.01 -15.07 3.45
C CYS A 178 -18.72 -13.79 4.25
N GLN A 179 -19.74 -12.97 4.51
CA GLN A 179 -19.62 -11.58 4.99
C GLN A 179 -18.80 -11.40 6.28
N LYS A 180 -18.74 -12.43 7.11
CA LYS A 180 -17.98 -12.42 8.38
C LYS A 180 -16.50 -12.79 8.21
N HIS A 181 -16.08 -13.24 7.03
CA HIS A 181 -14.73 -13.71 6.78
C HIS A 181 -13.82 -12.61 6.27
N SER A 182 -12.60 -12.62 6.80
CA SER A 182 -11.52 -11.72 6.37
C SER A 182 -10.78 -12.32 5.18
N CYS A 183 -9.99 -11.49 4.50
CA CYS A 183 -9.11 -11.93 3.44
C CYS A 183 -8.18 -13.05 3.96
N PRO A 184 -8.09 -14.20 3.27
CA PRO A 184 -7.22 -15.29 3.70
C PRO A 184 -5.75 -14.84 3.66
N GLN A 185 -4.91 -15.56 4.42
CA GLN A 185 -3.47 -15.36 4.38
C GLN A 185 -2.93 -15.61 2.96
N PHE A 186 -1.94 -14.84 2.55
CA PHE A 186 -1.29 -14.98 1.25
C PHE A 186 0.20 -15.21 1.43
N TYR A 187 0.78 -15.91 0.44
CA TYR A 187 2.20 -16.09 0.29
C TYR A 187 2.72 -15.12 -0.75
N TYR A 188 3.84 -14.45 -0.48
CA TYR A 188 4.47 -13.55 -1.43
C TYR A 188 5.97 -13.84 -1.50
N ALA A 189 6.49 -14.02 -2.71
CA ALA A 189 7.89 -14.36 -2.94
C ALA A 189 8.64 -13.21 -3.61
N TYR A 190 9.86 -12.99 -3.14
CA TYR A 190 10.88 -12.13 -3.72
C TYR A 190 12.05 -12.98 -4.22
N GLY A 191 12.97 -12.35 -4.97
CA GLY A 191 14.16 -13.06 -5.46
C GLY A 191 15.11 -13.50 -4.32
N ASP A 192 15.03 -12.85 -3.18
CA ASP A 192 15.93 -12.99 -2.04
C ASP A 192 15.22 -13.44 -0.74
N GLY A 193 13.93 -13.77 -0.83
CA GLY A 193 13.15 -14.16 0.34
C GLY A 193 11.68 -14.41 0.02
N SER A 194 10.90 -14.72 1.05
CA SER A 194 9.44 -14.83 0.92
C SER A 194 8.74 -14.60 2.25
N LEU A 195 7.42 -14.50 2.23
CA LEU A 195 6.64 -14.25 3.44
C LEU A 195 5.24 -14.87 3.38
N ILE A 196 4.65 -15.03 4.56
CA ILE A 196 3.23 -15.30 4.74
C ILE A 196 2.62 -14.16 5.55
N ALA A 197 1.60 -13.52 5.00
CA ALA A 197 0.98 -12.34 5.60
C ALA A 197 -0.54 -12.36 5.50
N ARG A 198 -1.16 -11.51 6.31
CA ARG A 198 -2.59 -11.19 6.25
C ARG A 198 -2.77 -9.70 5.95
N LEU A 199 -3.83 -9.36 5.22
CA LEU A 199 -4.13 -7.96 4.90
C LEU A 199 -4.90 -7.28 6.03
N TYR A 200 -4.43 -6.11 6.42
CA TYR A 200 -5.09 -5.21 7.37
C TYR A 200 -5.22 -3.82 6.75
N HIS A 201 -6.20 -3.05 7.23
CA HIS A 201 -6.28 -1.63 6.97
C HIS A 201 -6.23 -0.86 8.28
N ASP A 202 -5.51 0.27 8.28
CA ASP A 202 -5.38 1.14 9.44
C ASP A 202 -5.00 2.57 9.03
N SER A 203 -4.86 3.47 9.97
CA SER A 203 -4.43 4.85 9.73
C SER A 203 -2.92 5.01 9.87
N ILE A 204 -2.25 5.43 8.80
CA ILE A 204 -0.81 5.75 8.82
C ILE A 204 -0.57 7.26 8.77
N ARG A 205 0.55 7.71 9.35
CA ARG A 205 1.02 9.09 9.26
C ARG A 205 2.33 9.15 8.50
N LEU A 206 2.35 9.88 7.41
CA LEU A 206 3.55 10.13 6.61
C LEU A 206 4.14 11.50 7.01
N PRO A 207 5.40 11.56 7.49
CA PRO A 207 6.07 12.81 7.79
C PRO A 207 6.40 13.54 6.48
N LEU A 208 5.93 14.77 6.33
CA LEU A 208 6.26 15.67 5.21
C LEU A 208 7.26 16.72 5.66
N SER A 209 8.10 17.21 4.74
CA SER A 209 9.19 18.14 5.00
C SER A 209 8.79 19.57 5.44
N ASN A 210 7.52 19.82 5.80
CA ASN A 210 7.00 21.09 6.33
C ASN A 210 5.58 20.87 6.89
N PRO A 211 5.19 21.56 7.98
CA PRO A 211 4.79 21.04 9.30
C PRO A 211 3.52 20.17 9.37
N THR A 212 2.92 19.83 8.24
CA THR A 212 1.72 18.99 8.17
C THR A 212 2.09 17.54 7.93
N ALA A 213 1.90 16.66 8.91
CA ALA A 213 1.89 15.22 8.66
C ALA A 213 0.67 14.86 7.80
N LEU A 214 0.84 13.99 6.81
CA LEU A 214 -0.26 13.50 6.00
C LEU A 214 -0.80 12.22 6.65
N ILE A 215 -2.08 12.23 6.98
CA ILE A 215 -2.75 11.08 7.58
C ILE A 215 -3.52 10.36 6.47
N PHE A 216 -3.24 9.07 6.32
CA PHE A 216 -3.97 8.19 5.41
C PHE A 216 -4.80 7.23 6.22
N ASN A 217 -6.11 7.40 6.14
CA ASN A 217 -7.06 6.49 6.77
C ASN A 217 -7.25 5.25 5.87
N ASN A 218 -7.56 4.12 6.49
CA ASN A 218 -7.82 2.83 5.82
C ASN A 218 -6.66 2.34 4.92
N PHE A 219 -5.43 2.78 5.16
CA PHE A 219 -4.26 2.34 4.41
C PHE A 219 -4.11 0.82 4.53
N THR A 220 -4.08 0.12 3.40
CA THR A 220 -4.01 -1.35 3.36
C THR A 220 -2.57 -1.83 3.28
N PHE A 221 -2.21 -2.80 4.12
CA PHE A 221 -0.87 -3.38 4.17
C PHE A 221 -0.92 -4.86 4.54
N GLY A 222 0.14 -5.58 4.15
CA GLY A 222 0.40 -6.95 4.58
C GLY A 222 1.12 -6.98 5.93
N CYS A 223 0.56 -7.73 6.86
CA CYS A 223 1.12 -7.97 8.18
C CYS A 223 1.72 -9.38 8.20
N ALA A 224 3.05 -9.45 8.06
CA ALA A 224 3.78 -10.72 7.96
C ALA A 224 4.09 -11.24 9.36
N HIS A 225 3.64 -12.46 9.64
CA HIS A 225 3.97 -13.16 10.89
C HIS A 225 5.13 -14.17 10.67
N THR A 226 5.40 -14.52 9.42
CA THR A 226 6.52 -15.37 9.03
C THR A 226 7.17 -14.83 7.77
N ALA A 227 8.51 -14.83 7.75
CA ALA A 227 9.30 -14.53 6.56
C ALA A 227 10.50 -15.47 6.45
N LEU A 228 10.95 -15.69 5.22
CA LEU A 228 12.16 -16.42 4.86
C LEU A 228 13.15 -15.43 4.28
N ALA A 229 14.34 -15.35 4.87
CA ALA A 229 15.46 -14.54 4.42
C ALA A 229 15.15 -13.05 4.20
N GLU A 230 14.03 -12.51 4.65
CA GLU A 230 13.71 -11.08 4.54
C GLU A 230 13.16 -10.53 5.87
N PRO A 231 14.01 -9.94 6.72
CA PRO A 231 13.61 -9.46 8.03
C PRO A 231 12.98 -8.06 8.00
N ILE A 232 12.96 -7.37 6.85
CA ILE A 232 12.49 -5.99 6.72
C ILE A 232 11.29 -5.92 5.79
N GLY A 233 10.35 -5.03 6.10
CA GLY A 233 9.19 -4.83 5.24
C GLY A 233 9.53 -4.08 3.95
N VAL A 234 8.68 -4.24 2.95
CA VAL A 234 8.82 -3.63 1.63
C VAL A 234 7.60 -2.77 1.32
N ALA A 235 7.83 -1.62 0.70
CA ALA A 235 6.82 -0.75 0.14
C ALA A 235 6.89 -0.79 -1.38
N GLY A 236 6.03 -1.60 -1.99
CA GLY A 236 5.79 -1.58 -3.43
C GLY A 236 4.81 -0.49 -3.84
N PRO A 237 4.91 0.07 -5.06
CA PRO A 237 3.86 0.88 -5.63
C PRO A 237 2.59 0.05 -5.87
N THR A 238 1.66 0.12 -4.91
CA THR A 238 0.42 -0.67 -4.89
C THR A 238 -0.52 -0.39 -6.06
N SER A 239 -1.04 -1.45 -6.69
CA SER A 239 -1.88 -1.35 -7.89
C SER A 239 -3.40 -1.43 -7.63
N SER A 240 -3.81 -1.80 -6.39
CA SER A 240 -5.22 -1.97 -6.01
C SER A 240 -6.02 -0.66 -6.13
N THR A 241 -7.35 -0.66 -5.96
CA THR A 241 -8.20 0.51 -6.27
C THR A 241 -8.88 1.18 -5.08
N GLU A 242 -8.78 0.63 -3.86
CA GLU A 242 -9.63 1.07 -2.73
C GLU A 242 -8.97 1.78 -1.53
N SER A 243 -7.64 1.96 -1.46
CA SER A 243 -7.08 2.81 -0.40
C SER A 243 -5.71 3.38 -0.72
N ALA A 244 -5.47 4.64 -0.28
CA ALA A 244 -4.26 5.43 -0.41
C ALA A 244 -3.15 4.79 -1.28
N HIS A 245 -3.23 5.05 -2.57
CA HIS A 245 -2.49 4.34 -3.62
C HIS A 245 -1.07 4.86 -3.82
N PHE A 246 -0.10 3.96 -3.91
CA PHE A 246 1.10 4.19 -4.72
C PHE A 246 0.88 3.59 -6.12
N ARG A 247 -0.11 4.12 -6.85
CA ARG A 247 -0.57 3.50 -8.11
C ARG A 247 0.52 3.47 -9.18
N LYS A 248 0.87 2.27 -9.65
CA LYS A 248 1.56 2.07 -10.95
C LYS A 248 0.53 2.24 -12.07
N VAL A 249 0.39 3.45 -12.59
CA VAL A 249 -0.50 3.72 -13.73
C VAL A 249 0.16 3.24 -15.02
N ARG A 250 -0.37 2.17 -15.62
CA ARG A 250 -0.03 1.74 -16.99
C ARG A 250 -0.55 2.81 -17.96
N SER A 251 0.33 3.36 -18.78
CA SER A 251 -0.01 4.32 -19.85
C SER A 251 0.49 3.87 -21.21
#